data_AF-A0A8S0W370-F1
#
_entry.id   AF-A0A8S0W370-F1
#
_cell.length_a   1.000
_cell.length_b   1.000
_cell.length_c   1.000
_cell.angle_alpha   90.00
_cell.angle_beta   90.00
_cell.angle_gamma   90.00
#
_symmetry.space_group_name_H-M   'P 1'
#
loop_
_entity.id
_entity.type
_entity.pdbx_description
1 polymer ?
#
loop_
_entity_poly.entity_id
_entity_poly.type
_entity_poly.pdbx_seq_one_letter_code
_entity_poly.pdbx_strand_id
1 'polypeptide(L)'
;MKVSDIDGINLPYVYPYCNLWNAQKAKNIAQDIDACPYCLAIHSLEYQSMAPIFCWDLELPENWQVPEWESARLVLKQVPQPVLRCCQCGTLIKVIPSFLVQGTKLTLSALIFVALAYEASELTWRELPQKFCDPVNRMAHSTLYKAVQALGRFIHSDAEFRKLCEEHLPAVKTIPGWPIPHWPPPKSIYTHTVIREKGVRLLLRFLWPYQPHIPEILGYFLSALERLFVNSKKQIPMLYPKEGRKKDRVLNTA
;
A
#
# COMPACT_ATOMS: atom_id res chain seq x y z
N MET A 1 17.58 24.47 8.91
CA MET A 1 16.65 23.93 9.93
C MET A 1 16.37 22.47 9.62
N LYS A 2 16.68 21.55 10.55
CA LYS A 2 16.31 20.14 10.42
C LYS A 2 14.80 20.02 10.70
N VAL A 3 14.03 19.69 9.67
CA VAL A 3 12.59 19.36 9.75
C VAL A 3 12.45 17.95 10.32
N SER A 4 12.87 17.76 11.56
CA SER A 4 12.67 16.51 12.27
C SER A 4 11.92 16.83 13.55
N ASP A 5 10.67 16.37 13.56
CA ASP A 5 9.75 16.33 14.70
C ASP A 5 8.99 17.64 14.94
N ILE A 6 8.22 18.04 13.91
CA ILE A 6 7.04 18.85 14.16
C ILE A 6 5.88 17.88 14.45
N ASP A 7 5.25 18.00 15.61
CA ASP A 7 4.04 17.27 16.01
C ASP A 7 2.87 17.62 15.08
N GLY A 8 2.86 17.01 13.90
CA GLY A 8 1.83 17.16 12.88
C GLY A 8 0.88 15.96 12.84
N ILE A 9 -0.36 16.22 12.42
CA ILE A 9 -1.37 15.17 12.21
C ILE A 9 -1.08 14.47 10.87
N ASN A 10 -1.11 13.14 10.85
CA ASN A 10 -1.12 12.39 9.60
C ASN A 10 -2.56 12.28 9.09
N LEU A 11 -2.83 12.78 7.90
CA LEU A 11 -4.14 12.71 7.25
C LEU A 11 -4.07 11.74 6.07
N PRO A 12 -4.65 10.54 6.17
CA PRO A 12 -4.83 9.65 5.02
C PRO A 12 -5.71 10.32 3.96
N TYR A 13 -5.30 10.23 2.69
CA TYR A 13 -6.02 10.79 1.55
C TYR A 13 -6.18 9.73 0.47
N VAL A 14 -7.43 9.46 0.05
CA VAL A 14 -7.74 8.41 -0.93
C VAL A 14 -7.22 8.82 -2.30
N TYR A 15 -6.15 8.17 -2.75
CA TYR A 15 -5.53 8.32 -4.04
C TYR A 15 -4.83 7.00 -4.45
N PRO A 16 -5.35 6.27 -5.46
CA PRO A 16 -4.91 4.90 -5.72
C PRO A 16 -3.68 4.69 -6.59
N TYR A 17 -3.23 5.75 -7.26
CA TYR A 17 -2.26 5.62 -8.33
C TYR A 17 -1.00 6.41 -8.01
N CYS A 18 0.06 5.72 -7.61
CA CYS A 18 1.35 6.34 -7.27
C CYS A 18 1.97 7.10 -8.45
N ASN A 19 1.81 6.59 -9.68
CA ASN A 19 2.31 7.24 -10.91
C ASN A 19 1.59 8.57 -11.24
N LEU A 20 0.36 8.77 -10.77
CA LEU A 20 -0.38 10.01 -10.97
C LEU A 20 -0.11 11.04 -9.85
N TRP A 21 0.52 10.60 -8.76
CA TRP A 21 0.82 11.45 -7.61
C TRP A 21 2.11 12.25 -7.83
N ASN A 22 1.96 13.44 -8.39
CA ASN A 22 3.05 14.35 -8.74
C ASN A 22 3.09 15.61 -7.86
N ALA A 23 4.15 16.41 -8.02
CA ALA A 23 4.37 17.61 -7.22
C ALA A 23 3.26 18.66 -7.40
N GLN A 24 2.67 18.76 -8.59
CA GLN A 24 1.57 19.68 -8.86
C GLN A 24 0.32 19.29 -8.08
N LYS A 25 -0.07 18.00 -8.14
CA LYS A 25 -1.19 17.47 -7.35
C LYS A 25 -0.95 17.64 -5.85
N ALA A 26 0.26 17.36 -5.39
CA ALA A 26 0.64 17.53 -3.99
C ALA A 26 0.56 18.99 -3.50
N LYS A 27 0.92 19.97 -4.34
CA LYS A 27 0.80 21.40 -4.01
C LYS A 27 -0.64 21.86 -3.90
N ASN A 28 -1.51 21.36 -4.76
CA ASN A 28 -2.91 21.79 -4.85
C ASN A 28 -3.84 21.01 -3.90
N ILE A 29 -3.33 20.02 -3.17
CA ILE A 29 -4.13 19.12 -2.33
C ILE A 29 -4.96 19.84 -1.25
N ALA A 30 -4.54 21.03 -0.82
CA ALA A 30 -5.31 21.86 0.10
C ALA A 30 -6.69 22.25 -0.45
N GLN A 31 -6.82 22.40 -1.78
CA GLN A 31 -8.10 22.70 -2.42
C GLN A 31 -9.03 21.49 -2.44
N ASP A 32 -8.47 20.28 -2.45
CA ASP A 32 -9.25 19.04 -2.42
C ASP A 32 -9.71 18.70 -0.99
N ILE A 33 -8.97 19.13 0.04
CA ILE A 33 -9.28 18.91 1.44
C ILE A 33 -10.07 20.12 1.96
N ASP A 34 -11.38 20.03 1.85
CA ASP A 34 -12.31 21.14 2.09
C ASP A 34 -12.22 21.77 3.49
N ALA A 35 -11.97 20.95 4.53
CA ALA A 35 -11.94 21.41 5.90
C ALA A 35 -10.73 20.89 6.69
N CYS A 36 -10.28 21.69 7.66
CA CYS A 36 -9.26 21.26 8.62
C CYS A 36 -9.77 20.06 9.43
N PRO A 37 -9.05 18.91 9.47
CA PRO A 37 -9.48 17.73 10.22
C PRO A 37 -9.47 17.92 11.75
N TYR A 38 -8.90 19.02 12.25
CA TYR A 38 -8.79 19.32 13.68
C TYR A 38 -9.85 20.33 14.15
N CYS A 39 -9.89 21.51 13.55
CA CYS A 39 -10.81 22.59 13.95
C CYS A 39 -12.05 22.74 13.05
N LEU A 40 -12.15 21.92 11.99
CA LEU A 40 -13.26 21.91 11.03
C LEU A 40 -13.44 23.21 10.22
N ALA A 41 -12.52 24.17 10.34
CA ALA A 41 -12.55 25.40 9.54
C ALA A 41 -12.41 25.06 8.04
N ILE A 42 -13.40 25.50 7.26
CA ILE A 42 -13.50 25.29 5.81
C ILE A 42 -12.54 26.24 5.08
N HIS A 43 -11.94 25.77 3.98
CA HIS A 43 -10.99 26.53 3.14
C HIS A 43 -9.83 27.16 3.92
N SER A 44 -9.44 26.55 5.04
CA SER A 44 -8.43 27.08 5.96
C SER A 44 -7.04 26.47 5.77
N LEU A 45 -6.88 25.52 4.84
CA LEU A 45 -5.65 24.79 4.65
C LEU A 45 -4.77 25.46 3.61
N GLU A 46 -3.52 25.72 3.96
CA GLU A 46 -2.52 26.31 3.09
C GLU A 46 -1.33 25.36 2.91
N TYR A 47 -0.80 25.28 1.69
CA TYR A 47 0.43 24.55 1.43
C TYR A 47 1.60 25.22 2.15
N GLN A 48 2.35 24.45 2.93
CA GLN A 48 3.52 24.95 3.66
C GLN A 48 4.83 24.41 3.09
N SER A 49 4.92 23.09 2.92
CA SER A 49 6.15 22.45 2.46
C SER A 49 5.90 21.07 1.85
N MET A 50 6.97 20.47 1.35
CA MET A 50 6.95 19.12 0.78
C MET A 50 8.15 18.33 1.27
N ALA A 51 7.90 17.12 1.75
CA ALA A 51 8.92 16.15 2.12
C ALA A 51 8.88 14.98 1.14
N PRO A 52 9.98 14.59 0.50
CA PRO A 52 9.97 13.38 -0.32
C PRO A 52 9.93 12.12 0.57
N ILE A 53 9.16 11.11 0.16
CA ILE A 53 9.24 9.74 0.69
C ILE A 53 9.70 8.80 -0.42
N PHE A 54 10.51 7.81 -0.09
CA PHE A 54 10.81 6.70 -0.99
C PHE A 54 9.87 5.52 -0.75
N CYS A 55 9.26 5.02 -1.82
CA CYS A 55 8.43 3.82 -1.81
C CYS A 55 8.74 2.93 -3.02
N TRP A 56 8.38 1.66 -2.91
CA TRP A 56 8.45 0.67 -3.98
C TRP A 56 7.09 0.56 -4.62
N ASP A 57 7.03 0.90 -5.90
CA ASP A 57 5.81 0.82 -6.68
C ASP A 57 5.92 -0.22 -7.78
N LEU A 58 4.77 -0.64 -8.30
CA LEU A 58 4.66 -1.56 -9.41
C LEU A 58 4.70 -0.80 -10.74
N GLU A 59 5.50 -1.30 -11.67
CA GLU A 59 5.48 -0.92 -13.07
C GLU A 59 5.10 -2.14 -13.91
N LEU A 60 4.01 -2.00 -14.67
CA LEU A 60 3.52 -2.99 -15.61
C LEU A 60 3.56 -2.40 -17.03
N PRO A 61 4.00 -3.16 -18.04
CA PRO A 61 3.78 -2.81 -19.44
C PRO A 61 2.28 -2.61 -19.75
N GLU A 62 1.95 -1.77 -20.74
CA GLU A 62 0.56 -1.47 -21.12
C GLU A 62 -0.23 -2.72 -21.52
N ASN A 63 0.45 -3.72 -22.09
CA ASN A 63 -0.12 -5.00 -22.54
C ASN A 63 0.19 -6.16 -21.59
N TRP A 64 0.55 -5.88 -20.33
CA TRP A 64 0.86 -6.92 -19.37
C TRP A 64 -0.32 -7.87 -19.15
N GLN A 65 -0.07 -9.17 -19.21
CA GLN A 65 -1.07 -10.22 -19.00
C GLN A 65 -0.57 -11.28 -18.02
N VAL A 66 -1.47 -12.01 -17.37
CA VAL A 66 -1.08 -13.18 -16.57
C VAL A 66 -0.90 -14.38 -17.51
N PRO A 67 0.21 -15.15 -17.43
CA PRO A 67 1.24 -15.19 -16.38
C PRO A 67 2.58 -14.53 -16.76
N GLU A 68 2.59 -13.40 -17.46
CA GLU A 68 3.81 -12.69 -17.88
C GLU A 68 4.50 -11.95 -16.70
N TRP A 69 4.81 -12.66 -15.62
CA TRP A 69 5.42 -12.10 -14.42
C TRP A 69 6.76 -11.41 -14.72
N GLU A 70 7.49 -11.90 -15.72
CA GLU A 70 8.85 -11.47 -16.04
C GLU A 70 8.96 -10.07 -16.65
N SER A 71 7.85 -9.46 -17.09
CA SER A 71 7.85 -8.09 -17.63
C SER A 71 7.47 -7.04 -16.59
N ALA A 72 6.94 -7.45 -15.44
CA ALA A 72 6.62 -6.57 -14.32
C ALA A 72 7.85 -6.21 -13.48
N ARG A 73 7.92 -4.97 -12.99
CA ARG A 73 9.05 -4.48 -12.17
C ARG A 73 8.57 -3.79 -10.90
N LEU A 74 9.33 -3.99 -9.82
CA LEU A 74 9.25 -3.19 -8.61
C LEU A 74 10.31 -2.10 -8.68
N VAL A 75 9.86 -0.86 -8.69
CA VAL A 75 10.71 0.31 -8.88
C VAL A 75 10.68 1.20 -7.64
N LEU A 76 11.86 1.69 -7.25
CA LEU A 76 11.98 2.66 -6.16
C LEU A 76 11.58 4.04 -6.69
N LYS A 77 10.47 4.58 -6.20
CA LYS A 77 9.96 5.90 -6.55
C LYS A 77 10.11 6.88 -5.39
N GLN A 78 10.37 8.13 -5.72
CA GLN A 78 10.31 9.24 -4.78
C GLN A 78 8.96 9.94 -4.96
N VAL A 79 8.13 9.92 -3.91
CA VAL A 79 6.80 10.53 -3.92
C VAL A 79 6.78 11.81 -3.09
N PRO A 80 6.19 12.90 -3.61
CA PRO A 80 6.05 14.15 -2.88
C PRO A 80 5.04 14.02 -1.74
N GLN A 81 5.41 14.36 -0.51
CA GLN A 81 4.48 14.39 0.60
C GLN A 81 4.22 15.82 1.05
N PRO A 82 3.02 16.37 0.78
CA PRO A 82 2.72 17.74 1.15
C PRO A 82 2.44 17.84 2.66
N VAL A 83 2.90 18.95 3.22
CA VAL A 83 2.57 19.40 4.57
C VAL A 83 1.76 20.68 4.43
N LEU A 84 0.54 20.63 4.97
CA LEU A 84 -0.39 21.75 5.02
C LEU A 84 -0.35 22.38 6.40
N ARG A 85 -0.74 23.65 6.48
CA ARG A 85 -0.99 24.36 7.74
C ARG A 85 -2.39 24.93 7.73
N CYS A 86 -3.13 24.74 8.81
CA CYS A 86 -4.39 25.46 9.00
C CYS A 86 -4.12 26.91 9.41
N CYS A 87 -4.64 27.89 8.67
CA CYS A 87 -4.49 29.31 8.99
C CYS A 87 -5.29 29.73 10.25
N GLN A 88 -6.28 28.94 10.66
CA GLN A 88 -7.12 29.21 11.84
C GLN A 88 -6.53 28.65 13.14
N CYS A 89 -6.25 27.34 13.19
CA CYS A 89 -5.72 26.71 14.41
C CYS A 89 -4.19 26.50 14.40
N GLY A 90 -3.51 26.80 13.30
CA GLY A 90 -2.06 26.65 13.17
C GLY A 90 -1.55 25.21 13.02
N THR A 91 -2.43 24.20 13.14
CA THR A 91 -2.08 22.77 13.07
C THR A 91 -1.41 22.41 11.76
N LEU A 92 -0.31 21.66 11.85
CA LEU A 92 0.36 21.07 10.69
C LEU A 92 -0.24 19.71 10.35
N ILE A 93 -0.51 19.50 9.07
CA ILE A 93 -1.17 18.31 8.55
C ILE A 93 -0.30 17.71 7.45
N LYS A 94 0.14 16.48 7.68
CA LYS A 94 0.93 15.70 6.76
C LYS A 94 0.00 14.79 5.96
N VAL A 95 -0.15 15.04 4.68
CA VAL A 95 -1.06 14.25 3.83
C VAL A 95 -0.37 12.95 3.44
N ILE A 96 -1.02 11.82 3.69
CA ILE A 96 -0.52 10.48 3.35
C ILE A 96 -1.42 9.90 2.26
N PRO A 97 -0.96 9.80 1.00
CA PRO A 97 -1.72 9.12 -0.05
C PRO A 97 -2.02 7.66 0.32
N SER A 98 -3.22 7.17 0.04
CA SER A 98 -3.67 5.82 0.42
C SER A 98 -2.92 4.70 -0.27
N PHE A 99 -2.34 4.93 -1.45
CA PHE A 99 -1.44 3.97 -2.07
C PHE A 99 -0.22 3.68 -1.17
N LEU A 100 0.18 4.61 -0.29
CA LEU A 100 1.21 4.36 0.72
C LEU A 100 0.60 3.56 1.88
N VAL A 101 0.97 2.29 1.94
CA VAL A 101 0.51 1.42 2.99
C VAL A 101 1.36 1.65 4.23
N GLN A 102 0.72 2.15 5.29
CA GLN A 102 1.41 2.42 6.55
C GLN A 102 2.11 1.16 7.07
N GLY A 103 3.37 1.32 7.50
CA GLY A 103 4.17 0.22 8.06
C GLY A 103 5.04 -0.52 7.04
N THR A 104 4.84 -0.32 5.74
CA THR A 104 5.70 -0.83 4.67
C THR A 104 6.24 0.30 3.80
N LYS A 105 7.26 0.00 2.99
CA LYS A 105 7.74 0.88 1.92
C LYS A 105 7.10 0.55 0.57
N LEU A 106 6.29 -0.51 0.48
CA LEU A 106 5.56 -0.90 -0.73
C LEU A 106 4.29 -0.07 -0.88
N THR A 107 3.97 0.32 -2.11
CA THR A 107 2.63 0.77 -2.44
C THR A 107 1.63 -0.39 -2.38
N LEU A 108 0.34 -0.10 -2.30
CA LEU A 108 -0.68 -1.15 -2.29
C LEU A 108 -0.65 -1.99 -3.58
N SER A 109 -0.49 -1.35 -4.74
CA SER A 109 -0.33 -2.03 -6.04
C SER A 109 0.84 -3.02 -6.00
N ALA A 110 2.02 -2.58 -5.54
CA ALA A 110 3.18 -3.44 -5.41
C ALA A 110 2.97 -4.60 -4.43
N LEU A 111 2.30 -4.34 -3.30
CA LEU A 111 2.02 -5.34 -2.28
C LEU A 111 1.05 -6.43 -2.79
N ILE A 112 -0.03 -6.03 -3.47
CA ILE A 112 -0.99 -6.93 -4.08
C ILE A 112 -0.35 -7.73 -5.21
N PHE A 113 0.46 -7.10 -6.06
CA PHE A 113 1.16 -7.78 -7.14
C PHE A 113 2.13 -8.85 -6.61
N VAL A 114 2.97 -8.53 -5.61
CA VAL A 114 3.91 -9.49 -5.02
C VAL A 114 3.15 -10.67 -4.40
N ALA A 115 2.05 -10.40 -3.72
CA ALA A 115 1.20 -11.43 -3.15
C ALA A 115 0.59 -12.34 -4.24
N LEU A 116 0.06 -11.74 -5.30
CA LEU A 116 -0.51 -12.45 -6.45
C LEU A 116 0.55 -13.31 -7.15
N ALA A 117 1.71 -12.74 -7.47
CA ALA A 117 2.80 -13.46 -8.11
C ALA A 117 3.29 -14.63 -7.26
N TYR A 118 3.39 -14.46 -5.94
CA TYR A 118 3.73 -15.56 -5.04
C TYR A 118 2.69 -16.69 -5.06
N GLU A 119 1.40 -16.38 -5.10
CA GLU A 119 0.34 -17.40 -5.07
C GLU A 119 0.05 -18.02 -6.45
N ALA A 120 0.29 -17.31 -7.55
CA ALA A 120 -0.06 -17.71 -8.92
C ALA A 120 1.12 -18.18 -9.79
N SER A 121 2.34 -18.18 -9.26
CA SER A 121 3.53 -18.70 -9.94
C SER A 121 4.25 -19.74 -9.08
N GLU A 122 5.29 -20.38 -9.62
CA GLU A 122 6.17 -21.26 -8.85
C GLU A 122 7.28 -20.51 -8.08
N LEU A 123 7.29 -19.18 -8.12
CA LEU A 123 8.33 -18.38 -7.48
C LEU A 123 8.28 -18.51 -5.95
N THR A 124 9.46 -18.60 -5.35
CA THR A 124 9.70 -18.54 -3.91
C THR A 124 9.95 -17.10 -3.45
N TRP A 125 9.81 -16.84 -2.15
CA TRP A 125 10.14 -15.53 -1.57
C TRP A 125 11.55 -15.03 -1.93
N ARG A 126 12.53 -15.93 -2.10
CA ARG A 126 13.91 -15.58 -2.44
C ARG A 126 14.08 -15.17 -3.90
N GLU A 127 13.24 -15.69 -4.80
CA GLU A 127 13.29 -15.41 -6.23
C GLU A 127 12.53 -14.13 -6.57
N LEU A 128 11.46 -13.78 -5.84
CA LEU A 128 10.66 -12.56 -6.14
C LEU A 128 11.51 -11.28 -6.22
N PRO A 129 12.43 -10.97 -5.28
CA PRO A 129 13.27 -9.79 -5.43
C PRO A 129 14.27 -9.88 -6.58
N GLN A 130 14.74 -11.08 -6.93
CA GLN A 130 15.65 -11.26 -8.04
C GLN A 130 14.95 -11.05 -9.39
N LYS A 131 13.68 -11.46 -9.47
CA LYS A 131 12.85 -11.33 -10.67
C LYS A 131 12.29 -9.93 -10.86
N PHE A 132 11.80 -9.29 -9.80
CA PHE A 132 11.03 -8.05 -9.93
C PHE A 132 11.81 -6.79 -9.59
N CYS A 133 12.81 -6.85 -8.71
CA CYS A 133 13.57 -5.66 -8.34
C CYS A 133 14.77 -5.48 -9.28
N ASP A 134 15.12 -4.22 -9.52
CA ASP A 134 16.37 -3.86 -10.15
C ASP A 134 17.59 -4.42 -9.34
N PRO A 135 18.69 -4.85 -9.98
CA PRO A 135 19.86 -5.37 -9.27
C PRO A 135 20.52 -4.36 -8.32
N VAL A 136 20.51 -3.07 -8.67
CA VAL A 136 21.11 -1.99 -7.86
C VAL A 136 20.21 -1.64 -6.69
N ASN A 137 18.92 -1.56 -6.95
CA ASN A 137 17.89 -1.31 -5.95
C ASN A 137 17.13 -2.62 -5.72
N ARG A 138 17.65 -3.49 -4.86
CA ARG A 138 16.99 -4.75 -4.51
C ARG A 138 16.46 -4.74 -3.08
N MET A 139 15.18 -5.06 -2.92
CA MET A 139 14.64 -5.34 -1.58
C MET A 139 15.05 -6.73 -1.09
N ALA A 140 15.26 -6.86 0.22
CA ALA A 140 15.44 -8.17 0.82
C ALA A 140 14.14 -9.00 0.71
N HIS A 141 14.25 -10.30 0.42
CA HIS A 141 13.09 -11.21 0.39
C HIS A 141 12.30 -11.18 1.70
N SER A 142 12.98 -11.03 2.83
CA SER A 142 12.37 -10.92 4.15
C SER A 142 11.50 -9.67 4.29
N THR A 143 11.80 -8.59 3.56
CA THR A 143 10.97 -7.38 3.52
C THR A 143 9.68 -7.63 2.76
N LEU A 144 9.75 -8.21 1.56
CA LEU A 144 8.58 -8.60 0.78
C LEU A 144 7.69 -9.58 1.55
N TYR A 145 8.30 -10.64 2.07
CA TYR A 145 7.64 -11.65 2.90
C TYR A 145 6.90 -11.00 4.08
N LYS A 146 7.58 -10.20 4.90
CA LYS A 146 6.96 -9.55 6.06
C LYS A 146 5.82 -8.61 5.65
N ALA A 147 5.96 -7.88 4.55
CA ALA A 147 4.93 -6.98 4.06
C ALA A 147 3.65 -7.73 3.67
N VAL A 148 3.77 -8.75 2.83
CA VAL A 148 2.63 -9.57 2.39
C VAL A 148 2.00 -10.30 3.58
N GLN A 149 2.82 -10.81 4.50
CA GLN A 149 2.33 -11.49 5.69
C GLN A 149 1.61 -10.55 6.67
N ALA A 150 2.05 -9.29 6.78
CA ALA A 150 1.36 -8.27 7.57
C ALA A 150 0.01 -7.89 6.95
N LEU A 151 -0.06 -7.84 5.62
CA LEU A 151 -1.33 -7.72 4.90
C LEU A 151 -2.27 -8.90 5.21
N GLY A 152 -1.76 -10.12 5.23
CA GLY A 152 -2.54 -11.30 5.62
C GLY A 152 -3.08 -11.27 7.05
N ARG A 153 -2.43 -10.55 7.98
CA ARG A 153 -2.95 -10.34 9.34
C ARG A 153 -4.11 -9.35 9.40
N PHE A 154 -4.37 -8.59 8.35
CA PHE A 154 -5.47 -7.64 8.32
C PHE A 154 -6.83 -8.34 8.33
N ILE A 155 -6.90 -9.57 7.78
CA ILE A 155 -8.11 -10.38 7.70
C ILE A 155 -7.87 -11.72 8.40
N HIS A 156 -8.53 -11.93 9.54
CA HIS A 156 -8.44 -13.21 10.25
C HIS A 156 -9.48 -14.21 9.76
N SER A 157 -10.60 -13.74 9.19
CA SER A 157 -11.70 -14.58 8.73
C SER A 157 -12.47 -13.97 7.58
N ASP A 158 -13.16 -14.82 6.82
CA ASP A 158 -14.09 -14.39 5.76
C ASP A 158 -15.20 -13.49 6.31
N ALA A 159 -15.76 -13.84 7.48
CA ALA A 159 -16.81 -13.06 8.12
C ALA A 159 -16.35 -11.64 8.47
N GLU A 160 -15.14 -11.49 9.01
CA GLU A 160 -14.55 -10.18 9.30
C GLU A 160 -14.38 -9.35 8.01
N PHE A 161 -13.90 -9.98 6.94
CA PHE A 161 -13.73 -9.28 5.67
C PHE A 161 -15.06 -8.86 5.05
N ARG A 162 -16.07 -9.73 5.06
CA ARG A 162 -17.40 -9.40 4.54
C ARG A 162 -17.99 -8.21 5.27
N LYS A 163 -17.89 -8.20 6.60
CA LYS A 163 -18.33 -7.09 7.43
C LYS A 163 -17.61 -5.78 7.06
N LEU A 164 -16.29 -5.80 6.88
CA LEU A 164 -15.53 -4.61 6.46
C LEU A 164 -15.99 -4.08 5.10
N CYS A 165 -16.23 -4.98 4.15
CA CYS A 165 -16.74 -4.60 2.84
C CYS A 165 -18.15 -4.01 2.90
N GLU A 166 -19.06 -4.62 3.66
CA GLU A 166 -20.42 -4.10 3.86
C GLU A 166 -20.40 -2.70 4.52
N GLU A 167 -19.50 -2.48 5.47
CA GLU A 167 -19.36 -1.21 6.20
C GLU A 167 -18.72 -0.08 5.36
N HIS A 168 -17.80 -0.41 4.46
CA HIS A 168 -16.94 0.59 3.81
C HIS A 168 -17.00 0.61 2.27
N LEU A 169 -17.70 -0.33 1.65
CA LEU A 169 -17.98 -0.38 0.22
C LEU A 169 -19.50 -0.41 -0.01
N PRO A 170 -20.20 0.72 0.17
CA PRO A 170 -21.67 0.77 0.14
C PRO A 170 -22.29 0.37 -1.21
N ALA A 171 -21.51 0.38 -2.30
CA ALA A 171 -21.94 -0.14 -3.59
C ALA A 171 -22.06 -1.68 -3.62
N VAL A 172 -21.39 -2.37 -2.68
CA VAL A 172 -21.43 -3.82 -2.51
C VAL A 172 -22.52 -4.15 -1.50
N LYS A 173 -23.78 -4.13 -1.94
CA LYS A 173 -24.95 -4.38 -1.07
C LYS A 173 -24.95 -5.76 -0.42
N THR A 174 -24.28 -6.71 -1.03
CA THR A 174 -24.02 -8.05 -0.51
C THR A 174 -22.82 -8.57 -1.29
N ILE A 175 -21.76 -9.00 -0.60
CA ILE A 175 -20.75 -9.82 -1.27
C ILE A 175 -21.43 -11.15 -1.53
N PRO A 176 -21.67 -11.53 -2.81
CA PRO A 176 -22.26 -12.82 -3.08
C PRO A 176 -21.34 -13.89 -2.48
N GLY A 177 -21.90 -15.03 -2.08
CA GLY A 177 -21.11 -16.16 -1.55
C GLY A 177 -20.20 -16.74 -2.62
N TRP A 178 -19.18 -15.98 -3.03
CA TRP A 178 -18.27 -16.35 -4.10
C TRP A 178 -17.56 -17.61 -3.67
N PRO A 179 -17.43 -18.59 -4.58
CA PRO A 179 -16.73 -19.80 -4.27
C PRO A 179 -15.32 -19.42 -3.81
N ILE A 180 -14.93 -19.95 -2.65
CA ILE A 180 -13.53 -19.88 -2.23
C ILE A 180 -12.77 -20.63 -3.32
N PRO A 181 -11.85 -19.97 -4.04
CA PRO A 181 -11.18 -20.64 -5.13
C PRO A 181 -10.47 -21.90 -4.65
N HIS A 182 -10.34 -22.89 -5.53
CA HIS A 182 -9.48 -24.03 -5.25
C HIS A 182 -8.02 -23.57 -5.37
N TRP A 183 -7.52 -22.97 -4.29
CA TRP A 183 -6.13 -22.54 -4.20
C TRP A 183 -5.21 -23.76 -4.15
N PRO A 184 -4.01 -23.70 -4.74
CA PRO A 184 -2.98 -24.69 -4.47
C PRO A 184 -2.70 -24.74 -2.97
N PRO A 185 -2.16 -25.85 -2.44
CA PRO A 185 -1.74 -25.92 -1.05
C PRO A 185 -0.84 -24.73 -0.66
N PRO A 186 -0.89 -24.25 0.60
CA PRO A 186 0.06 -23.27 1.09
C PRO A 186 1.51 -23.74 0.85
N LYS A 187 2.36 -22.84 0.34
CA LYS A 187 3.79 -23.15 0.09
C LYS A 187 4.58 -23.22 1.40
N SER A 188 4.06 -22.62 2.47
CA SER A 188 4.71 -22.58 3.77
C SER A 188 4.42 -23.81 4.64
N ILE A 189 5.42 -24.25 5.40
CA ILE A 189 5.32 -25.40 6.32
C ILE A 189 4.87 -24.96 7.73
N TYR A 190 5.28 -23.78 8.19
CA TYR A 190 5.00 -23.32 9.54
C TYR A 190 3.55 -22.82 9.70
N THR A 191 2.82 -23.34 10.69
CA THR A 191 1.40 -23.04 10.94
C THR A 191 1.09 -21.54 10.99
N HIS A 192 1.90 -20.75 11.70
CA HIS A 192 1.69 -19.31 11.83
C HIS A 192 1.88 -18.56 10.50
N THR A 193 2.67 -19.11 9.58
CA THR A 193 2.88 -18.55 8.24
C THR A 193 1.74 -18.95 7.32
N VAL A 194 1.28 -20.20 7.40
CA VAL A 194 0.09 -20.69 6.68
C VAL A 194 -1.16 -19.87 7.01
N ILE A 195 -1.37 -19.53 8.29
CA ILE A 195 -2.52 -18.70 8.70
C ILE A 195 -2.51 -17.33 7.98
N ARG A 196 -1.33 -16.71 7.87
CA ARG A 196 -1.18 -15.41 7.23
C ARG A 196 -1.28 -15.50 5.70
N GLU A 197 -0.77 -16.56 5.08
CA GLU A 197 -0.99 -16.84 3.65
C GLU A 197 -2.49 -17.01 3.36
N LYS A 198 -3.22 -17.73 4.22
CA LYS A 198 -4.69 -17.83 4.10
C LYS A 198 -5.38 -16.47 4.17
N GLY A 199 -4.93 -15.58 5.07
CA GLY A 199 -5.43 -14.20 5.14
C GLY A 199 -5.17 -13.41 3.86
N VAL A 200 -3.99 -13.57 3.25
CA VAL A 200 -3.66 -12.96 1.94
C VAL A 200 -4.57 -13.52 0.84
N ARG A 201 -4.80 -14.84 0.80
CA ARG A 201 -5.71 -15.47 -0.17
C ARG A 201 -7.15 -14.96 -0.05
N LEU A 202 -7.61 -14.61 1.15
CA LEU A 202 -8.92 -13.98 1.34
C LEU A 202 -9.02 -12.60 0.68
N LEU A 203 -7.93 -11.82 0.64
CA LEU A 203 -7.87 -10.57 -0.13
C LEU A 203 -7.86 -10.85 -1.63
N LEU A 204 -7.01 -11.78 -2.07
CA LEU A 204 -6.77 -12.03 -3.50
C LEU A 204 -7.88 -12.84 -4.18
N ARG A 205 -8.81 -13.45 -3.43
CA ARG A 205 -9.89 -14.29 -3.99
C ARG A 205 -10.76 -13.59 -5.02
N PHE A 206 -10.82 -12.27 -5.01
CA PHE A 206 -11.59 -11.48 -5.98
C PHE A 206 -10.89 -11.42 -7.34
N LEU A 207 -9.56 -11.57 -7.36
CA LEU A 207 -8.75 -11.59 -8.58
C LEU A 207 -8.61 -13.01 -9.15
N TRP A 208 -8.60 -14.03 -8.29
CA TRP A 208 -8.25 -15.39 -8.69
C TRP A 208 -9.13 -16.01 -9.79
N PRO A 209 -10.48 -15.95 -9.74
CA PRO A 209 -11.33 -16.51 -10.80
C PRO A 209 -11.17 -15.81 -12.14
N TYR A 210 -10.57 -14.61 -12.14
CA TYR A 210 -10.46 -13.72 -13.28
C TYR A 210 -9.00 -13.51 -13.68
N GLN A 211 -8.12 -14.49 -13.46
CA GLN A 211 -6.69 -14.39 -13.79
C GLN A 211 -6.41 -13.79 -15.19
N PRO A 212 -7.08 -14.23 -16.28
CA PRO A 212 -6.89 -13.66 -17.61
C PRO A 212 -7.37 -12.20 -17.76
N HIS A 213 -8.18 -11.72 -16.81
CA HIS A 213 -8.75 -10.38 -16.79
C HIS A 213 -8.22 -9.50 -15.64
N ILE A 214 -7.15 -9.95 -14.97
CA ILE A 214 -6.54 -9.21 -13.87
C ILE A 214 -6.15 -7.78 -14.30
N PRO A 215 -5.52 -7.54 -15.46
CA PRO A 215 -5.15 -6.18 -15.88
C PRO A 215 -6.34 -5.22 -15.90
N GLU A 216 -7.50 -5.68 -16.36
CA GLU A 216 -8.73 -4.89 -16.50
C GLU A 216 -9.40 -4.60 -15.15
N ILE A 217 -9.33 -5.55 -14.21
CA ILE A 217 -10.03 -5.42 -12.92
C ILE A 217 -9.13 -4.91 -11.78
N LEU A 218 -7.81 -4.93 -11.94
CA LEU A 218 -6.85 -4.61 -10.88
C LEU A 218 -7.05 -3.19 -10.35
N GLY A 219 -7.28 -2.21 -11.22
CA GLY A 219 -7.52 -0.82 -10.81
C GLY A 219 -8.76 -0.64 -9.92
N TYR A 220 -9.86 -1.31 -10.27
CA TYR A 220 -11.09 -1.31 -9.46
C TYR A 220 -10.86 -2.01 -8.12
N PHE A 221 -10.16 -3.14 -8.13
CA PHE A 221 -9.83 -3.89 -6.94
C PHE A 221 -8.95 -3.09 -5.97
N LEU A 222 -7.88 -2.45 -6.46
CA LEU A 222 -7.01 -1.59 -5.67
C LEU A 222 -7.79 -0.41 -5.08
N SER A 223 -8.63 0.26 -5.89
CA SER A 223 -9.47 1.36 -5.42
C SER A 223 -10.43 0.94 -4.30
N ALA A 224 -10.98 -0.28 -4.36
CA ALA A 224 -11.83 -0.82 -3.31
C ALA A 224 -11.04 -1.11 -2.02
N LEU A 225 -9.87 -1.74 -2.14
CA LEU A 225 -9.01 -2.03 -1.00
C LEU A 225 -8.52 -0.76 -0.30
N GLU A 226 -8.20 0.31 -1.03
CA GLU A 226 -7.79 1.56 -0.40
C GLU A 226 -8.89 2.21 0.42
N ARG A 227 -10.12 2.21 -0.10
CA ARG A 227 -11.28 2.69 0.65
C ARG A 227 -11.47 1.87 1.92
N LEU A 228 -11.30 0.55 1.84
CA LEU A 228 -11.34 -0.32 3.02
C LEU A 228 -10.24 0.05 4.03
N PHE A 229 -8.99 0.20 3.61
CA PHE A 229 -7.89 0.50 4.51
C PHE A 229 -8.00 1.89 5.14
N VAL A 230 -8.36 2.91 4.36
CA VAL A 230 -8.52 4.28 4.86
C VAL A 230 -9.70 4.37 5.84
N ASN A 231 -10.86 3.80 5.48
CA ASN A 231 -12.08 3.97 6.27
C ASN A 231 -12.12 3.09 7.52
N SER A 232 -11.53 1.89 7.47
CA SER A 232 -11.50 0.99 8.64
C SER A 232 -10.58 1.48 9.77
N LYS A 233 -9.72 2.48 9.50
CA LYS A 233 -8.67 2.98 10.41
C LYS A 233 -7.71 1.88 10.90
N LYS A 234 -7.80 0.67 10.35
CA LYS A 234 -6.93 -0.46 10.68
C LYS A 234 -5.60 -0.26 9.97
N GLN A 235 -4.52 -0.23 10.73
CA GLN A 235 -3.17 -0.10 10.18
C GLN A 235 -2.59 -1.48 9.90
N ILE A 236 -1.89 -1.64 8.77
CA ILE A 236 -1.03 -2.81 8.59
C ILE A 236 0.08 -2.72 9.65
N PRO A 237 0.34 -3.80 10.42
CA PRO A 237 1.37 -3.78 11.43
C PRO A 237 2.71 -3.29 10.86
N MET A 238 3.31 -2.31 11.54
CA MET A 238 4.61 -1.77 11.14
C MET A 238 5.65 -2.89 11.02
N LEU A 239 6.27 -3.01 9.84
CA LEU A 239 7.26 -4.05 9.55
C LEU A 239 8.58 -3.84 10.28
N TYR A 240 8.79 -2.61 10.78
CA TYR A 240 9.93 -2.19 11.58
C TYR A 240 9.41 -1.29 12.71
N PRO A 241 9.92 -1.39 13.95
CA PRO A 241 9.60 -0.43 14.99
C PRO A 241 10.00 0.99 14.54
N LYS A 242 9.24 1.99 15.02
CA LYS A 242 9.68 3.38 14.95
C LYS A 242 10.85 3.48 15.93
N GLU A 243 11.97 3.99 15.42
CA GLU A 243 13.28 4.28 16.08
C GLU A 243 14.38 3.21 15.88
N GLY A 244 15.64 3.55 15.55
CA GLY A 244 16.30 4.85 15.74
C GLY A 244 17.20 5.30 14.59
N ARG A 245 17.12 6.60 14.29
CA ARG A 245 18.27 7.35 13.77
C ARG A 245 19.36 7.37 14.85
N LYS A 246 20.21 6.35 14.89
CA LYS A 246 21.54 6.46 15.48
C LYS A 246 22.54 5.83 14.52
N LYS A 247 23.30 6.72 13.90
CA LYS A 247 24.43 6.49 12.98
C LYS A 247 24.02 6.04 11.58
N ASP A 248 23.61 7.03 10.78
CA ASP A 248 24.20 7.12 9.44
C ASP A 248 25.71 7.02 9.63
N ARG A 249 26.27 5.82 9.43
CA ARG A 249 27.67 5.70 9.07
C ARG A 249 27.76 6.43 7.74
N VAL A 250 28.22 7.67 7.86
CA VAL A 250 29.06 8.34 6.88
C VAL A 250 29.86 7.27 6.14
N LEU A 251 29.43 6.91 4.93
CA LEU A 251 30.35 6.38 3.94
C LEU A 251 31.12 7.61 3.47
N ASN A 252 32.16 7.94 4.26
CA ASN A 252 33.22 8.80 3.79
C ASN A 252 33.87 8.07 2.62
N THR A 253 33.89 8.78 1.51
CA THR A 253 34.94 8.70 0.49
C THR A 253 36.30 8.35 1.10
N ALA A 254 36.88 7.27 0.60
CA ALA A 254 38.30 7.14 0.30
C ALA A 254 38.40 6.34 -1.00
#